data_AF-A0A8J8XI53-F1
#
_entry.id   AF-A0A8J8XI53-F1
#
_cell.length_a   1.000
_cell.length_b   1.000
_cell.length_c   1.000
_cell.angle_alpha   90.00
_cell.angle_beta   90.00
_cell.angle_gamma   90.00
#
_symmetry.space_group_name_H-M   'P 1'
#
loop_
_entity.id
_entity.type
_entity.pdbx_description
1 polymer ?
#
loop_
_entity_poly.entity_id
_entity_poly.type
_entity_poly.pdbx_seq_one_letter_code
_entity_poly.pdbx_strand_id
1 'polypeptide(L)'
;MEYLFGLGIANICGSFFSAYPATGSFSRSAVNHESGAKTGLSGIIMGIIIGGALLFMTPLFTDIPQCALAAIVISAVTGLVDYEEAIFLWAIDKKDFFLWAITFITTLVFGIEIGVLVGVAFSLAFVIHESANPHIGMRVGSSQLNCAIPPLITNH
;
A
#
# COMPACT_ATOMS: atom_id res chain seq x y z
N MET A 1 -1.46 -9.17 15.40
CA MET A 1 -0.22 -9.12 16.22
C MET A 1 0.86 -10.01 15.62
N GLU A 2 0.51 -11.25 15.25
CA GLU A 2 1.46 -12.23 14.68
C GLU A 2 2.18 -11.73 13.42
N TYR A 3 1.49 -10.99 12.55
CA TYR A 3 2.06 -10.43 11.33
C TYR A 3 3.17 -9.37 11.60
N LEU A 4 2.98 -8.47 12.57
CA LEU A 4 3.99 -7.46 12.92
C LEU A 4 5.21 -8.10 13.56
N PHE A 5 4.99 -9.08 14.44
CA PHE A 5 6.06 -9.81 15.09
C PHE A 5 6.89 -10.62 14.08
N GLY A 6 6.21 -11.30 13.14
CA GLY A 6 6.86 -12.01 12.04
C GLY A 6 7.68 -11.08 11.13
N LEU A 7 7.14 -9.91 10.76
CA LEU A 7 7.86 -8.93 9.95
C LEU A 7 9.07 -8.33 10.70
N GLY A 8 8.92 -8.11 12.01
CA GLY A 8 9.99 -7.64 12.88
C GLY A 8 11.15 -8.64 12.96
N ILE A 9 10.86 -9.92 13.21
CA ILE A 9 11.87 -10.98 13.20
C ILE A 9 12.52 -11.08 11.82
N ALA A 10 11.73 -11.04 10.73
CA ALA A 10 12.25 -11.12 9.37
C ALA A 10 13.24 -9.98 9.05
N ASN A 11 12.93 -8.73 9.44
CA ASN A 11 13.83 -7.60 9.22
C ASN A 11 15.08 -7.65 10.10
N ILE A 12 14.98 -8.16 11.33
CA ILE A 12 16.15 -8.40 12.19
C ILE A 12 17.07 -9.45 11.55
N CYS A 13 16.51 -10.60 11.13
CA CYS A 13 17.27 -11.63 10.42
C CYS A 13 17.88 -11.09 9.13
N GLY A 14 17.13 -10.30 8.35
CA GLY A 14 17.61 -9.69 7.10
C GLY A 14 18.73 -8.66 7.28
N SER A 15 18.73 -7.93 8.39
CA SER A 15 19.77 -6.92 8.68
C SER A 15 21.17 -7.54 8.82
N PHE A 16 21.28 -8.79 9.30
CA PHE A 16 22.56 -9.52 9.35
C PHE A 16 23.14 -9.82 7.96
N PHE A 17 22.30 -9.81 6.91
CA PHE A 17 22.69 -10.09 5.53
C PHE A 17 22.67 -8.83 4.65
N SER A 18 22.64 -7.63 5.24
CA SER A 18 22.46 -6.35 4.51
C SER A 18 21.25 -6.34 3.58
N ALA A 19 20.17 -7.02 3.97
CA ALA A 19 18.93 -7.05 3.20
C ALA A 19 18.16 -5.74 3.34
N TYR A 20 17.51 -5.32 2.25
CA TYR A 20 16.53 -4.23 2.30
C TYR A 20 15.34 -4.61 3.19
N PRO A 21 14.75 -3.64 3.92
CA PRO A 21 13.63 -3.90 4.80
C PRO A 21 12.46 -4.50 4.03
N ALA A 22 12.04 -5.69 4.45
CA ALA A 22 10.89 -6.35 3.90
C ALA A 22 9.61 -5.69 4.44
N THR A 23 8.71 -5.37 3.52
CA THR A 23 7.36 -4.91 3.84
C THR A 23 6.36 -6.01 3.48
N GLY A 24 5.27 -6.11 4.23
CA GLY A 24 4.22 -7.08 3.94
C GLY A 24 3.60 -6.82 2.57
N SER A 25 3.84 -7.70 1.60
CA SER A 25 3.23 -7.61 0.26
C SER A 25 1.96 -8.44 0.21
N PHE A 26 0.80 -7.81 0.39
CA PHE A 26 -0.49 -8.46 0.23
C PHE A 26 -0.71 -8.98 -1.20
N SER A 27 -0.16 -8.27 -2.20
CA SER A 27 -0.27 -8.64 -3.62
C SER A 27 0.36 -10.00 -3.91
N ARG A 28 1.54 -10.33 -3.36
CA ARG A 28 2.16 -11.66 -3.54
C ARG A 28 1.41 -12.77 -2.80
N SER A 29 0.80 -12.47 -1.65
CA SER A 29 -0.03 -13.44 -0.93
C SER A 29 -1.34 -13.75 -1.65
N ALA A 30 -1.96 -12.76 -2.30
CA ALA A 30 -3.19 -12.95 -3.07
C ALA A 30 -2.97 -13.88 -4.28
N VAL A 31 -1.93 -13.63 -5.08
CA VAL A 31 -1.60 -14.48 -6.24
C VAL A 31 -1.18 -15.90 -5.81
N ASN A 32 -0.49 -16.02 -4.67
CA ASN A 32 -0.11 -17.31 -4.10
C ASN A 32 -1.33 -18.07 -3.52
N HIS A 33 -2.37 -17.34 -3.07
CA HIS A 33 -3.65 -17.92 -2.65
C HIS A 33 -4.46 -18.43 -3.83
N GLU A 34 -4.50 -17.68 -4.94
CA GLU A 34 -5.16 -18.09 -6.20
C GLU A 34 -4.47 -19.27 -6.87
N SER A 35 -3.15 -19.42 -6.69
CA SER A 35 -2.37 -20.54 -7.23
C SER A 35 -2.44 -21.83 -6.39
N GLY A 36 -3.25 -21.85 -5.31
CA GLY A 36 -3.43 -23.04 -4.46
C GLY A 36 -2.24 -23.36 -3.54
N ALA A 37 -1.28 -22.43 -3.38
CA ALA A 37 -0.09 -22.65 -2.57
C ALA A 37 -0.39 -22.43 -1.07
N LYS A 38 -0.69 -23.52 -0.37
CA LYS A 38 -1.01 -23.56 1.07
C LYS A 38 0.18 -23.34 2.02
N THR A 39 1.40 -23.17 1.53
CA THR A 39 2.61 -23.21 2.38
C THR A 39 3.60 -22.09 2.07
N GLY A 40 4.24 -21.55 3.13
CA GLY A 40 5.35 -20.59 3.04
C GLY A 40 6.60 -21.09 2.30
N LEU A 41 6.53 -22.30 1.73
CA LEU A 41 7.55 -22.90 0.87
C LEU A 41 7.75 -22.11 -0.43
N SER A 42 6.69 -21.49 -0.95
CA SER A 42 6.73 -20.66 -2.18
C SER A 42 7.75 -19.52 -2.05
N GLY A 43 7.78 -18.85 -0.89
CA GLY A 43 8.75 -17.77 -0.63
C GLY A 43 10.20 -18.26 -0.57
N ILE A 44 10.43 -19.46 -0.02
CA ILE A 44 11.77 -20.07 0.05
C ILE A 44 12.25 -20.47 -1.34
N ILE A 45 11.40 -21.13 -2.13
CA ILE A 45 11.71 -21.53 -3.51
C ILE A 45 12.01 -20.31 -4.37
N MET A 46 11.19 -19.25 -4.26
CA MET A 46 11.42 -17.99 -4.97
C MET A 46 12.74 -17.33 -4.56
N GLY A 47 13.09 -17.33 -3.27
CA GLY A 47 14.38 -16.83 -2.78
C GLY A 47 15.57 -17.61 -3.33
N ILE A 48 15.49 -18.94 -3.38
CA ILE A 48 16.53 -19.81 -3.94
C ILE A 48 16.67 -19.58 -5.45
N ILE A 49 15.56 -19.51 -6.18
CA ILE A 49 15.57 -19.26 -7.64
C ILE A 49 16.18 -17.90 -7.94
N ILE A 50 15.77 -16.84 -7.23
CA ILE A 50 16.34 -15.49 -7.43
C ILE A 50 17.83 -15.49 -7.07
N GLY A 51 18.22 -16.11 -5.94
CA GLY A 51 19.62 -16.21 -5.54
C GLY A 51 20.47 -16.95 -6.57
N GLY A 52 19.98 -18.07 -7.11
CA GLY A 52 20.66 -18.84 -8.16
C GLY A 52 20.71 -18.09 -9.49
N ALA A 53 19.62 -17.42 -9.88
CA ALA A 53 19.55 -16.60 -11.07
C ALA A 53 20.53 -15.43 -10.99
N LEU A 54 20.63 -14.75 -9.84
CA LEU A 54 21.63 -13.72 -9.65
C LEU A 54 23.04 -14.29 -9.80
N LEU A 55 23.38 -15.40 -9.13
CA LEU A 55 24.75 -15.95 -9.21
C LEU A 55 25.15 -16.36 -10.64
N PHE A 56 24.21 -16.90 -11.42
CA PHE A 56 24.46 -17.33 -12.80
C PHE A 56 24.38 -16.18 -13.81
N MET A 57 23.52 -15.19 -13.58
CA MET A 57 23.20 -14.10 -14.50
C MET A 57 23.90 -12.77 -14.14
N THR A 58 24.56 -12.66 -12.98
CA THR A 58 25.40 -11.49 -12.57
C THR A 58 26.36 -11.02 -13.68
N PRO A 59 27.07 -11.89 -14.43
CA PRO A 59 27.92 -11.40 -15.53
C PRO A 59 27.10 -10.70 -16.63
N LEU A 60 25.85 -11.08 -16.85
CA LEU A 60 24.94 -10.44 -17.81
C LEU A 60 24.36 -9.11 -17.29
N PHE A 61 24.23 -8.95 -15.96
CA PHE A 61 23.70 -7.74 -15.33
C PHE A 61 24.68 -6.55 -15.37
N THR A 62 25.97 -6.79 -15.61
CA THR A 62 27.00 -5.73 -15.61
C THR A 62 26.86 -4.80 -16.81
N ASP A 63 26.36 -5.31 -17.94
CA ASP A 63 26.16 -4.54 -19.17
C ASP A 63 24.75 -3.98 -19.31
N ILE A 64 23.89 -4.05 -18.29
CA ILE A 64 22.53 -3.54 -18.42
C ILE A 64 22.55 -2.02 -18.54
N PRO A 65 22.13 -1.46 -19.69
CA PRO A 65 22.07 -0.02 -19.85
C PRO A 65 21.07 0.53 -18.84
N GLN A 66 21.39 1.67 -18.22
CA GLN A 66 20.49 2.33 -17.26
C GLN A 66 19.09 2.58 -17.85
N CYS A 67 18.98 2.66 -19.17
CA CYS A 67 17.73 2.74 -19.92
C CYS A 67 16.75 1.59 -19.60
N ALA A 68 17.23 0.35 -19.45
CA ALA A 68 16.37 -0.79 -19.16
C ALA A 68 15.81 -0.74 -17.74
N LEU A 69 16.62 -0.36 -16.75
CA LEU A 69 16.13 -0.13 -15.38
C LEU A 69 15.10 1.02 -15.35
N ALA A 70 15.39 2.13 -16.02
CA ALA A 70 14.47 3.26 -16.10
C ALA A 70 13.12 2.86 -16.74
N ALA A 71 13.15 2.08 -17.82
CA ALA A 71 11.93 1.59 -18.48
C ALA A 71 11.07 0.72 -17.55
N ILE A 72 11.69 -0.16 -16.77
CA ILE A 72 10.98 -1.00 -15.79
C ILE A 72 10.35 -0.14 -14.69
N VAL A 73 11.08 0.86 -14.17
CA VAL A 73 10.54 1.79 -13.16
C VAL A 73 9.37 2.58 -13.71
N ILE A 74 9.47 3.14 -14.92
CA ILE A 74 8.36 3.87 -15.56
C ILE A 74 7.15 2.97 -15.73
N SER A 75 7.32 1.73 -16.22
CA SER A 75 6.24 0.76 -16.36
C SER A 75 5.57 0.42 -15.03
N ALA A 76 6.34 0.32 -13.94
CA ALA A 76 5.81 0.06 -12.61
C ALA A 76 5.00 1.26 -12.08
N VAL A 77 5.50 2.49 -12.27
CA VAL A 77 4.79 3.71 -11.88
C VAL A 77 3.48 3.85 -12.66
N THR A 78 3.48 3.58 -13.96
CA THR A 78 2.24 3.63 -14.76
C THR A 78 1.20 2.59 -14.34
N GLY A 79 1.64 1.45 -13.80
CA GLY A 79 0.73 0.43 -13.25
C GLY A 79 0.26 0.71 -11.83
N LEU A 80 0.92 1.63 -11.11
CA LEU A 80 0.56 2.02 -9.75
C LEU A 80 -0.38 3.23 -9.71
N VAL A 81 -0.33 4.11 -10.72
CA VAL A 81 -1.23 5.25 -10.84
C VAL A 81 -2.59 4.78 -11.32
N ASP A 82 -3.54 4.65 -10.40
CA ASP A 82 -4.93 4.36 -10.74
C ASP A 82 -5.63 5.67 -11.15
N TYR A 83 -5.81 5.84 -12.45
CA TYR A 83 -6.47 7.03 -13.01
C TYR A 83 -7.94 7.11 -12.59
N GLU A 84 -8.57 5.98 -12.26
CA GLU A 84 -9.97 5.93 -11.83
C GLU A 84 -10.14 6.57 -10.44
N GLU A 85 -9.17 6.34 -9.55
CA GLU A 85 -9.14 6.93 -8.21
C GLU A 85 -8.95 8.45 -8.26
N ALA A 86 -8.10 8.96 -9.17
CA ALA A 86 -7.93 10.40 -9.36
C ALA A 86 -9.22 11.10 -9.84
N ILE A 87 -10.00 10.44 -10.71
CA ILE A 87 -11.29 10.96 -11.20
C ILE A 87 -12.36 10.90 -10.10
N PHE A 88 -12.39 9.81 -9.32
CA PHE A 88 -13.30 9.65 -8.19
C PHE A 88 -13.06 10.69 -7.09
N LEU A 89 -11.79 10.92 -6.73
CA LEU A 89 -11.39 11.96 -5.77
C LEU A 89 -11.82 13.36 -6.25
N TRP A 90 -11.67 13.65 -7.54
CA TRP A 90 -12.11 14.92 -8.12
C TRP A 90 -13.63 15.12 -8.04
N ALA A 91 -14.41 14.05 -8.16
CA ALA A 91 -15.87 14.10 -8.10
C ALA A 91 -16.44 14.27 -6.68
N ILE A 92 -15.70 13.88 -5.65
CA ILE A 92 -16.15 13.87 -4.25
C ILE A 92 -15.72 15.13 -3.51
N ASP A 93 -14.42 15.41 -3.45
CA ASP A 93 -13.92 16.56 -2.70
C ASP A 93 -12.61 17.11 -3.29
N LYS A 94 -12.62 18.38 -3.67
CA LYS A 94 -11.45 19.04 -4.30
C LYS A 94 -10.24 19.09 -3.37
N LYS A 95 -10.47 19.03 -2.05
CA LYS A 95 -9.43 19.09 -1.02
C LYS A 95 -8.59 17.80 -0.99
N ASP A 96 -9.23 16.64 -1.08
CA ASP A 96 -8.56 15.34 -1.08
C ASP A 96 -7.75 15.14 -2.36
N PHE A 97 -8.27 15.60 -3.50
CA PHE A 97 -7.50 15.64 -4.74
C PHE A 97 -6.22 16.50 -4.59
N PHE A 98 -6.32 17.67 -3.95
CA PHE A 98 -5.17 18.53 -3.73
C PHE A 98 -4.12 17.89 -2.82
N LEU A 99 -4.56 17.19 -1.77
CA LEU A 99 -3.70 16.48 -0.83
C LEU A 99 -2.98 15.31 -1.51
N TRP A 100 -3.68 14.54 -2.34
CA TRP A 100 -3.13 13.49 -3.16
C TRP A 100 -2.11 14.03 -4.17
N ALA A 101 -2.47 15.07 -4.92
CA ALA A 101 -1.60 15.67 -5.94
C ALA A 101 -0.32 16.28 -5.34
N ILE A 102 -0.43 17.00 -4.23
CA ILE A 102 0.74 17.56 -3.52
C ILE A 102 1.65 16.43 -3.03
N THR A 103 1.10 15.40 -2.41
CA THR A 103 1.89 14.27 -1.89
C THR A 103 2.59 13.52 -3.03
N PHE A 104 1.89 13.31 -4.14
CA PHE A 104 2.43 12.66 -5.32
C PHE A 104 3.57 13.48 -5.96
N ILE A 105 3.35 14.77 -6.21
CA ILE A 105 4.36 15.67 -6.79
C ILE A 105 5.57 15.80 -5.87
N THR A 106 5.35 15.95 -4.56
CA THR A 106 6.44 16.07 -3.58
C THR A 106 7.28 14.79 -3.56
N THR A 107 6.64 13.62 -3.61
CA THR A 107 7.34 12.33 -3.66
C THR A 107 8.16 12.17 -4.94
N LEU A 108 7.65 12.62 -6.08
CA LEU A 108 8.36 12.55 -7.36
C LEU A 108 9.60 13.47 -7.40
N VAL A 109 9.53 14.65 -6.79
CA VAL A 109 10.59 15.67 -6.84
C VAL A 109 11.63 15.49 -5.74
N PHE A 110 11.19 15.23 -4.50
CA PHE A 110 12.05 15.14 -3.32
C PHE A 110 12.37 13.70 -2.89
N GLY A 111 11.76 12.71 -3.54
CA GLY A 111 11.87 11.30 -3.16
C GLY A 111 10.86 10.88 -2.09
N ILE A 112 10.77 9.57 -1.87
CA ILE A 112 9.73 8.97 -1.02
C ILE A 112 9.87 9.32 0.47
N GLU A 113 11.10 9.55 0.94
CA GLU A 113 11.36 9.89 2.35
C GLU A 113 10.72 11.23 2.74
N ILE A 114 10.98 12.28 1.95
CA ILE A 114 10.43 13.63 2.19
C ILE A 114 8.94 13.67 1.79
N GLY A 115 8.57 12.99 0.71
CA GLY A 115 7.18 12.92 0.24
C GLY A 115 6.22 12.39 1.29
N VAL A 116 6.58 11.29 1.97
CA VAL A 116 5.75 10.70 3.04
C VAL A 116 5.67 11.63 4.25
N LEU A 117 6.79 12.25 4.66
CA LEU A 117 6.80 13.21 5.77
C LEU A 117 5.86 14.40 5.52
N VAL A 118 5.95 14.99 4.33
CA VAL A 118 5.10 16.12 3.93
C VAL A 118 3.63 15.68 3.83
N GLY A 119 3.35 14.52 3.22
CA GLY A 119 1.98 14.01 3.11
C GLY A 119 1.31 13.77 4.46
N VAL A 120 2.02 13.15 5.41
CA VAL A 120 1.51 12.92 6.77
C VAL A 120 1.32 14.25 7.51
N ALA A 121 2.26 15.18 7.41
CA ALA A 121 2.15 16.50 8.03
C ALA A 121 0.96 17.29 7.49
N PHE A 122 0.75 17.25 6.16
CA PHE A 122 -0.34 17.95 5.50
C PHE A 122 -1.70 17.31 5.81
N SER A 123 -1.77 15.97 5.83
CA SER A 123 -2.96 15.23 6.28
C SER A 123 -3.33 15.56 7.73
N LEU A 124 -2.33 15.58 8.63
CA LEU A 124 -2.55 15.95 10.02
C LEU A 124 -3.04 17.39 10.16
N ALA A 125 -2.40 18.33 9.45
CA ALA A 125 -2.82 19.73 9.44
C ALA A 125 -4.25 19.91 8.91
N PHE A 126 -4.60 19.14 7.87
CA PHE A 126 -5.94 19.14 7.30
C PHE A 126 -6.99 18.63 8.27
N VAL A 127 -6.75 17.48 8.91
CA VAL A 127 -7.64 16.90 9.92
C VAL A 127 -7.83 17.85 11.11
N ILE A 128 -6.76 18.52 11.54
CA ILE A 128 -6.84 19.53 12.61
C ILE A 128 -7.67 20.72 12.16
N HIS A 129 -7.48 21.23 10.94
CA HIS A 129 -8.24 22.37 10.41
C HIS A 129 -9.72 22.04 10.22
N GLU A 130 -10.05 20.83 9.76
CA GLU A 130 -11.43 20.35 9.66
C GLU A 130 -12.05 20.16 11.06
N SER A 131 -11.30 19.58 12.00
CA SER A 131 -11.75 19.42 13.39
C SER A 131 -11.91 20.75 14.14
N ALA A 132 -11.15 21.78 13.76
CA ALA A 132 -11.21 23.12 14.36
C ALA A 132 -12.37 23.96 13.82
N ASN A 133 -12.91 23.62 12.64
CA ASN A 133 -14.12 24.20 12.08
C ASN A 133 -15.24 23.14 12.07
N PRO A 134 -15.80 22.78 13.24
CA PRO A 134 -16.93 21.88 13.27
C PRO A 134 -18.10 22.64 12.65
N HIS A 135 -18.41 22.37 11.39
CA HIS A 135 -19.82 22.38 11.01
C HIS A 135 -20.42 21.19 11.75
N ILE A 136 -20.83 21.49 12.97
CA ILE A 136 -21.66 20.73 13.89
C ILE A 136 -22.87 20.17 13.13
N GLY A 137 -22.65 19.09 12.39
CA GLY A 137 -23.62 18.04 12.12
C GLY A 137 -23.45 16.99 13.20
N MET A 138 -23.79 17.34 14.45
CA MET A 138 -23.90 16.35 15.52
C MET A 138 -24.86 15.25 15.08
N ARG A 139 -24.34 14.04 14.91
CA ARG A 139 -25.14 12.82 15.00
C ARG A 139 -24.30 11.63 15.46
N VAL A 140 -23.68 11.78 16.63
CA VAL A 140 -23.36 10.63 17.47
C VAL A 140 -24.63 10.29 18.26
N GLY A 141 -25.20 9.11 18.00
CA GLY A 141 -26.04 8.41 18.98
C GLY A 141 -27.54 8.72 18.99
N SER A 142 -28.26 8.28 17.96
CA SER A 142 -29.62 7.76 18.16
C SER A 142 -29.68 6.30 17.73
N SER A 143 -29.62 5.41 18.73
CA SER A 143 -30.57 4.31 18.88
C SER A 143 -30.60 3.26 17.75
N GLN A 144 -29.95 2.09 17.87
CA GLN A 144 -30.32 1.01 18.81
C GLN A 144 -31.83 0.67 18.87
N LEU A 145 -32.66 1.13 17.92
CA LEU A 145 -34.11 0.82 17.89
C LEU A 145 -34.59 -0.03 16.71
N ASN A 146 -33.74 -0.41 15.73
CA ASN A 146 -34.15 -1.33 14.66
C ASN A 146 -33.67 -2.79 14.83
N CYS A 147 -33.12 -3.13 15.99
CA CYS A 147 -32.90 -4.52 16.41
C CYS A 147 -34.05 -5.08 17.28
N ALA A 148 -35.19 -4.38 17.41
CA ALA A 148 -36.25 -4.74 18.36
C ALA A 148 -37.63 -5.10 17.75
N ILE A 149 -37.69 -5.56 16.49
CA ILE A 149 -38.91 -6.22 15.96
C ILE A 149 -38.55 -7.40 15.05
N PRO A 150 -38.39 -8.62 15.58
CA PRO A 150 -39.04 -9.82 15.01
C PRO A 150 -40.41 -10.01 15.72
N PRO A 151 -41.38 -10.81 15.21
CA PRO A 151 -41.40 -11.72 14.07
C PRO A 151 -42.65 -11.48 13.17
N LEU A 152 -43.09 -12.50 12.41
CA LEU A 152 -44.34 -12.65 11.61
C LEU A 152 -44.11 -12.56 10.09
N ILE A 153 -43.85 -13.67 9.42
CA ILE A 153 -44.86 -14.61 8.87
C ILE A 153 -45.85 -13.91 7.94
N THR A 154 -45.63 -14.08 6.64
CA THR A 154 -46.61 -14.24 5.54
C THR A 154 -45.74 -14.27 4.27
N ASN A 155 -45.36 -15.39 3.63
CA ASN A 155 -46.08 -16.59 3.21
C ASN A 155 -47.43 -16.27 2.55
N HIS A 156 -47.37 -15.90 1.27
CA HIS A 156 -48.14 -16.58 0.24
C HIS A 156 -47.45 -16.44 -1.13
#